data_AF-A0A2V7EX23-F1
#
_entry.id   AF-A0A2V7EX23-F1
#
_cell.length_a   1.000
_cell.length_b   1.000
_cell.length_c   1.000
_cell.angle_alpha   90.00
_cell.angle_beta   90.00
_cell.angle_gamma   90.00
#
_symmetry.space_group_name_H-M   'P 1'
#
loop_
_entity.id
_entity.type
_entity.pdbx_description
1 polymer ?
#
loop_
_entity_poly.entity_id
_entity_poly.type
_entity_poly.pdbx_seq_one_letter_code
_entity_poly.pdbx_strand_id
1 'polypeptide(L)'
;MRSGWTWVAGLGLAAGCALKGDVRKVELQVDALRAERTRADAERAAQLDSVRALLVAVQQALTAQQAYLVQMRGDVRTDLVAVQQQLVQVQELTGQSQQRLSELRARIEERAQQPVPPLDTTGRGAPVSGGGPPVGPAGNPAGPGPDQMYDLSLQQFRRGSLATARLGFREFLRIFPKHEHAADALFYVGETWASENADSAAGVYQQVVKTHPNSPRAPAALYKLGLLAEQRGDKAAARTYYARVIAGYPRSDEANLARDKLQRLGR
;
A
#
# COMPACT_ATOMS: atom_id res chain seq x y z
N MET A 1 51.11 113.87 -14.50
CA MET A 1 51.98 112.97 -13.71
C MET A 1 51.14 111.81 -13.20
N ARG A 2 51.60 110.57 -13.50
CA ARG A 2 51.36 109.25 -12.86
C ARG A 2 49.90 108.79 -12.73
N SER A 3 49.42 107.88 -13.61
CA SER A 3 49.69 106.42 -13.72
C SER A 3 48.85 105.58 -12.74
N GLY A 4 48.02 104.69 -13.29
CA GLY A 4 47.31 103.66 -12.53
C GLY A 4 46.38 102.83 -13.43
N TRP A 5 46.96 102.03 -14.31
CA TRP A 5 46.27 101.04 -15.15
C TRP A 5 46.05 99.77 -14.32
N THR A 6 44.85 99.21 -14.26
CA THR A 6 44.68 97.74 -14.11
C THR A 6 43.38 97.26 -14.75
N TRP A 7 43.55 96.14 -15.42
CA TRP A 7 42.60 95.36 -16.20
C TRP A 7 41.61 94.59 -15.32
N VAL A 8 40.38 94.40 -15.78
CA VAL A 8 39.64 93.15 -15.55
C VAL A 8 38.99 92.71 -16.86
N ALA A 9 39.73 91.87 -17.58
CA ALA A 9 39.21 91.08 -18.69
C ALA A 9 38.70 89.73 -18.16
N GLY A 10 37.57 89.28 -18.70
CA GLY A 10 37.29 87.87 -18.95
C GLY A 10 37.02 86.99 -17.73
N LEU A 11 35.77 87.00 -17.26
CA LEU A 11 35.23 85.95 -16.38
C LEU A 11 34.07 85.24 -17.11
N GLY A 12 34.40 84.64 -18.25
CA GLY A 12 33.51 83.76 -18.99
C GLY A 12 34.34 82.64 -19.61
N LEU A 13 34.13 81.41 -19.14
CA LEU A 13 34.29 80.11 -19.86
C LEU A 13 34.67 78.90 -18.97
N ALA A 14 34.75 79.00 -17.64
CA ALA A 14 35.14 77.85 -16.80
C ALA A 14 33.98 77.04 -16.18
N ALA A 15 32.71 77.45 -16.33
CA ALA A 15 31.57 76.77 -15.68
C ALA A 15 30.90 75.65 -16.51
N GLY A 16 31.17 75.57 -17.83
CA GLY A 16 30.47 74.64 -18.73
C GLY A 16 30.99 73.19 -18.74
N CYS A 17 32.21 72.95 -18.24
CA CYS A 17 32.84 71.62 -18.29
C CYS A 17 32.49 70.76 -17.06
N ALA A 18 32.24 71.37 -15.89
CA ALA A 18 31.83 70.66 -14.69
C ALA A 18 30.41 70.07 -14.82
N LEU A 19 29.46 70.86 -15.36
CA LEU A 19 28.07 70.43 -15.54
C LEU A 19 27.92 69.24 -16.50
N LYS A 20 28.73 69.16 -17.58
CA LYS A 20 28.64 68.06 -18.55
C LYS A 20 29.07 66.72 -17.96
N GLY A 21 30.06 66.72 -17.06
CA GLY A 21 30.50 65.51 -16.35
C GLY A 21 29.43 64.98 -15.40
N ASP A 22 28.80 65.89 -14.65
CA ASP A 22 27.75 65.55 -13.69
C ASP A 22 26.46 65.07 -14.37
N VAL A 23 26.04 65.71 -15.48
CA VAL A 23 24.88 65.27 -16.26
C VAL A 23 25.08 63.85 -16.81
N ARG A 24 26.27 63.55 -17.34
CA ARG A 24 26.59 62.20 -17.85
C ARG A 24 26.57 61.14 -16.74
N LYS A 25 27.00 61.51 -15.54
CA LYS A 25 26.96 60.64 -14.36
C LYS A 25 25.52 60.38 -13.90
N VAL A 26 24.67 61.39 -13.94
CA VAL A 26 23.23 61.26 -13.63
C VAL A 26 22.52 60.39 -14.67
N GLU A 27 22.78 60.57 -15.97
CA GLU A 27 22.21 59.72 -17.03
C GLU A 27 22.57 58.24 -16.82
N LEU A 28 23.84 57.95 -16.54
CA LEU A 28 24.30 56.58 -16.24
C LEU A 28 23.64 56.00 -14.98
N GLN A 29 23.47 56.80 -13.92
CA GLN A 29 22.78 56.36 -12.70
C GLN A 29 21.28 56.11 -12.95
N VAL A 30 20.63 56.94 -13.75
CA VAL A 30 19.22 56.77 -14.11
C VAL A 30 19.02 55.51 -14.95
N ASP A 31 19.91 55.23 -15.90
CA ASP A 31 19.83 54.02 -16.71
C ASP A 31 20.14 52.75 -15.89
N ALA A 32 21.09 52.84 -14.94
CA ALA A 32 21.33 51.76 -13.99
C ALA A 32 20.10 51.48 -13.11
N LEU A 33 19.47 52.52 -12.56
CA LEU A 33 18.25 52.39 -11.75
C LEU A 33 17.07 51.84 -12.55
N ARG A 34 16.93 52.24 -13.83
CA ARG A 34 15.92 51.68 -14.74
C ARG A 34 16.17 50.20 -14.99
N ALA A 35 17.42 49.79 -15.19
CA ALA A 35 17.80 48.40 -15.40
C ALA A 35 17.58 47.54 -14.13
N GLU A 36 17.85 48.07 -12.94
CA GLU A 36 17.53 47.39 -11.68
C GLU A 36 16.02 47.22 -11.49
N ARG A 37 15.23 48.26 -11.82
CA ARG A 37 13.78 48.21 -11.71
C ARG A 37 13.15 47.19 -12.66
N THR A 38 13.60 47.11 -13.91
CA THR A 38 13.10 46.10 -14.86
C THR A 38 13.46 44.68 -14.43
N ARG A 39 14.63 44.46 -13.83
CA ARG A 39 15.01 43.16 -13.23
C ARG A 39 14.10 42.80 -12.07
N ALA A 40 13.88 43.72 -11.12
CA ALA A 40 12.99 43.48 -9.99
C ALA A 40 11.54 43.23 -10.41
N ASP A 41 11.06 43.95 -11.43
CA ASP A 41 9.71 43.75 -11.97
C ASP A 41 9.60 42.41 -12.73
N ALA A 42 10.66 41.97 -13.43
CA ALA A 42 10.71 40.65 -14.06
C ALA A 42 10.72 39.51 -13.03
N GLU A 43 11.46 39.65 -11.92
CA GLU A 43 11.46 38.67 -10.83
C GLU A 43 10.07 38.57 -10.16
N ARG A 44 9.41 39.71 -9.91
CA ARG A 44 8.04 39.74 -9.38
C ARG A 44 7.04 39.09 -10.35
N ALA A 45 7.18 39.35 -11.65
CA ALA A 45 6.32 38.73 -12.66
C ALA A 45 6.50 37.19 -12.66
N ALA A 46 7.75 36.71 -12.62
CA ALA A 46 8.04 35.27 -12.54
C ALA A 46 7.48 34.63 -11.25
N GLN A 47 7.55 35.34 -10.12
CA GLN A 47 6.93 34.88 -8.86
C GLN A 47 5.41 34.78 -8.99
N LEU A 48 4.74 35.78 -9.57
CA LEU A 48 3.29 35.75 -9.78
C LEU A 48 2.86 34.62 -10.73
N ASP A 49 3.63 34.36 -11.79
CA ASP A 49 3.39 33.24 -12.71
C ASP A 49 3.54 31.89 -12.00
N SER A 50 4.55 31.75 -11.13
CA SER A 50 4.73 30.53 -10.33
C SER A 50 3.56 30.28 -9.36
N VAL A 51 3.05 31.33 -8.71
CA VAL A 51 1.88 31.26 -7.81
C VAL A 51 0.63 30.89 -8.59
N ARG A 52 0.43 31.48 -9.78
CA ARG A 52 -0.70 31.16 -10.66
C ARG A 52 -0.65 29.70 -11.12
N ALA A 53 0.54 29.21 -11.50
CA ALA A 53 0.72 27.82 -11.89
C ALA A 53 0.41 26.85 -10.74
N LEU A 54 0.86 27.17 -9.51
CA LEU A 54 0.53 26.39 -8.32
C LEU A 54 -0.98 26.37 -8.07
N LEU A 55 -1.65 27.52 -8.19
CA LEU A 55 -3.10 27.62 -7.96
C LEU A 55 -3.90 26.78 -8.96
N VAL A 56 -3.48 26.75 -10.24
CA VAL A 56 -4.07 25.88 -11.25
C VAL A 56 -3.81 24.40 -10.93
N ALA A 57 -2.59 24.04 -10.52
CA ALA A 57 -2.26 22.67 -10.13
C ALA A 57 -3.10 22.18 -8.94
N VAL A 58 -3.29 23.04 -7.92
CA VAL A 58 -4.13 22.73 -6.75
C VAL A 58 -5.60 22.57 -7.17
N GLN A 59 -6.12 23.43 -8.05
CA GLN A 59 -7.48 23.28 -8.57
C GLN A 59 -7.66 21.96 -9.33
N GLN A 60 -6.70 21.59 -10.18
CA GLN A 60 -6.71 20.32 -10.92
C GLN A 60 -6.63 19.11 -9.99
N ALA A 61 -5.82 19.19 -8.93
CA ALA A 61 -5.74 18.13 -7.92
C ALA A 61 -7.08 17.99 -7.17
N LEU A 62 -7.74 19.10 -6.84
CA LEU A 62 -9.02 19.08 -6.14
C LEU A 62 -10.14 18.48 -7.01
N THR A 63 -10.21 18.83 -8.29
CA THR A 63 -11.20 18.25 -9.21
C THR A 63 -10.96 16.76 -9.44
N ALA A 64 -9.69 16.34 -9.56
CA ALA A 64 -9.33 14.92 -9.63
C ALA A 64 -9.72 14.15 -8.36
N GLN A 65 -9.50 14.75 -7.18
CA GLN A 65 -9.87 14.15 -5.91
C GLN A 65 -11.39 14.01 -5.75
N GLN A 66 -12.16 15.00 -6.20
CA GLN A 66 -13.62 14.91 -6.22
C GLN A 66 -14.11 13.81 -7.16
N ALA A 67 -13.54 13.70 -8.37
CA ALA A 67 -13.88 12.62 -9.31
C ALA A 67 -13.60 11.24 -8.71
N TYR A 68 -12.46 11.08 -8.04
CA TYR A 68 -12.11 9.84 -7.33
C TYR A 68 -13.12 9.49 -6.22
N LEU A 69 -13.55 10.46 -5.41
CA LEU A 69 -14.56 10.24 -4.37
C LEU A 69 -15.92 9.84 -4.96
N VAL A 70 -16.31 10.43 -6.09
CA VAL A 70 -17.55 10.05 -6.79
C VAL A 70 -17.46 8.61 -7.30
N GLN A 71 -16.32 8.21 -7.86
CA GLN A 71 -16.09 6.86 -8.33
C GLN A 71 -16.09 5.85 -7.18
N MET A 72 -15.35 6.11 -6.11
CA MET A 72 -15.32 5.25 -4.92
C MET A 72 -16.71 5.04 -4.32
N ARG A 73 -17.53 6.09 -4.26
CA ARG A 73 -18.92 5.98 -3.81
C ARG A 73 -19.78 5.14 -4.76
N GLY A 74 -19.51 5.19 -6.07
CA GLY A 74 -20.15 4.33 -7.07
C GLY A 74 -19.77 2.86 -6.87
N ASP A 75 -18.49 2.58 -6.67
CA ASP A 75 -17.97 1.23 -6.43
C ASP A 75 -18.55 0.66 -5.13
N VAL A 76 -18.49 1.40 -4.03
CA VAL A 76 -19.09 1.00 -2.75
C VAL A 76 -20.58 0.72 -2.89
N ARG A 77 -21.32 1.54 -3.63
CA ARG A 77 -22.76 1.31 -3.85
C ARG A 77 -22.99 0.03 -4.65
N THR A 78 -22.16 -0.24 -5.65
CA THR A 78 -22.23 -1.44 -6.48
C THR A 78 -21.90 -2.69 -5.66
N ASP A 79 -20.86 -2.62 -4.84
CA ASP A 79 -20.47 -3.70 -3.92
C ASP A 79 -21.58 -4.00 -2.91
N LEU A 80 -22.22 -2.96 -2.36
CA LEU A 80 -23.31 -3.13 -1.39
C LEU A 80 -24.53 -3.81 -2.03
N VAL A 81 -24.82 -3.54 -3.31
CA VAL A 81 -25.84 -4.26 -4.08
C VAL A 81 -25.42 -5.72 -4.31
N ALA A 82 -24.16 -5.98 -4.67
CA ALA A 82 -23.64 -7.33 -4.88
C ALA A 82 -23.67 -8.17 -3.60
N VAL A 83 -23.30 -7.60 -2.45
CA VAL A 83 -23.37 -8.26 -1.14
C VAL A 83 -24.81 -8.58 -0.77
N GLN A 84 -25.76 -7.68 -1.04
CA GLN A 84 -27.18 -7.98 -0.80
C GLN A 84 -27.68 -9.13 -1.67
N GLN A 85 -27.28 -9.21 -2.94
CA GLN A 85 -27.62 -10.34 -3.81
C GLN A 85 -27.01 -11.66 -3.30
N GLN A 86 -25.76 -11.64 -2.83
CA GLN A 86 -25.13 -12.80 -2.22
C GLN A 86 -25.86 -13.25 -0.95
N LEU A 87 -26.30 -12.32 -0.10
CA LEU A 87 -27.07 -12.65 1.10
C LEU A 87 -28.39 -13.33 0.76
N VAL A 88 -29.12 -12.85 -0.25
CA VAL A 88 -30.35 -13.50 -0.73
C VAL A 88 -30.04 -14.91 -1.24
N GLN A 89 -28.97 -15.09 -2.02
CA GLN A 89 -28.58 -16.40 -2.53
C GLN A 89 -28.15 -17.37 -1.42
N VAL A 90 -27.45 -16.88 -0.40
CA VAL A 90 -27.07 -17.69 0.77
C VAL A 90 -28.31 -18.06 1.59
N GLN A 91 -29.27 -17.14 1.76
CA GLN A 91 -30.55 -17.45 2.43
C GLN A 91 -31.35 -18.51 1.67
N GLU A 92 -31.39 -18.43 0.34
CA GLU A 92 -32.06 -19.41 -0.50
C GLU A 92 -31.38 -20.79 -0.43
N LEU A 93 -30.06 -20.84 -0.57
CA LEU A 93 -29.29 -22.08 -0.42
C LEU A 93 -29.45 -22.70 0.99
N THR A 94 -29.52 -21.86 2.01
CA THR A 94 -29.77 -22.31 3.39
C THR A 94 -31.18 -22.89 3.52
N GLY A 95 -32.19 -22.25 2.93
CA GLY A 95 -33.56 -22.77 2.88
C GLY A 95 -33.64 -24.11 2.15
N GLN A 96 -33.01 -24.23 0.98
CA GLN A 96 -32.93 -25.48 0.22
C GLN A 96 -32.19 -26.58 0.98
N SER A 97 -31.14 -26.23 1.71
CA SER A 97 -30.39 -27.16 2.56
C SER A 97 -31.27 -27.69 3.70
N GLN A 98 -32.02 -26.82 4.37
CA GLN A 98 -32.97 -27.22 5.42
C GLN A 98 -34.07 -28.13 4.87
N GLN A 99 -34.62 -27.81 3.68
CA GLN A 99 -35.59 -28.66 3.00
C GLN A 99 -35.02 -30.04 2.68
N ARG A 100 -33.83 -30.12 2.05
CA ARG A 100 -33.16 -31.40 1.79
C ARG A 100 -32.89 -32.20 3.05
N LEU A 101 -32.49 -31.54 4.14
CA LEU A 101 -32.29 -32.20 5.44
C LEU A 101 -33.60 -32.74 6.01
N SER A 102 -34.71 -32.02 5.88
CA SER A 102 -36.03 -32.51 6.31
C SER A 102 -36.50 -33.71 5.47
N GLU A 103 -36.24 -33.70 4.16
CA GLU A 103 -36.57 -34.79 3.26
C GLU A 103 -35.71 -36.03 3.54
N LEU A 104 -34.40 -35.85 3.78
CA LEU A 104 -33.53 -36.95 4.22
C LEU A 104 -33.99 -37.54 5.55
N ARG A 105 -34.38 -36.70 6.52
CA ARG A 105 -34.90 -37.17 7.81
C ARG A 105 -36.16 -38.00 7.62
N ALA A 106 -37.11 -37.51 6.82
CA ALA A 106 -38.34 -38.23 6.50
C ALA A 106 -38.06 -39.59 5.84
N ARG A 107 -37.14 -39.64 4.85
CA ARG A 107 -36.74 -40.90 4.19
C ARG A 107 -36.06 -41.88 5.14
N ILE A 108 -35.24 -41.39 6.07
CA ILE A 108 -34.59 -42.24 7.08
C ILE A 108 -35.64 -42.81 8.03
N GLU A 109 -36.62 -42.01 8.44
CA GLU A 109 -37.69 -42.41 9.35
C GLU A 109 -38.67 -43.39 8.70
N GLU A 110 -38.99 -43.20 7.41
CA GLU A 110 -39.75 -44.14 6.59
C GLU A 110 -38.99 -45.47 6.41
N ARG A 111 -37.68 -45.41 6.17
CA ARG A 111 -36.83 -46.61 6.09
C ARG A 111 -36.66 -47.31 7.44
N ALA A 112 -36.69 -46.56 8.55
CA ALA A 112 -36.64 -47.12 9.90
C ALA A 112 -37.96 -47.82 10.28
N GLN A 113 -39.08 -47.48 9.64
CA GLN A 113 -40.38 -48.11 9.83
C GLN A 113 -40.64 -49.28 8.86
N GLN A 114 -39.79 -49.46 7.84
CA GLN A 114 -39.82 -50.65 6.99
C GLN A 114 -39.19 -51.83 7.74
N PRO A 115 -39.90 -52.97 7.90
CA PRO A 115 -39.34 -54.18 8.48
C PRO A 115 -38.16 -54.67 7.63
N VAL A 116 -36.97 -54.73 8.20
CA VAL A 116 -35.80 -55.34 7.55
C VAL A 116 -36.05 -56.83 7.32
N PRO A 117 -36.11 -57.32 6.06
CA PRO A 117 -36.01 -58.76 5.81
C PRO A 117 -34.59 -59.25 6.15
N PRO A 118 -34.42 -60.55 6.48
CA PRO A 118 -33.15 -61.08 6.97
C PRO A 118 -32.01 -60.88 5.97
N LEU A 119 -30.84 -60.51 6.50
CA LEU A 119 -29.60 -60.32 5.75
C LEU A 119 -29.05 -61.69 5.30
N ASP A 120 -29.14 -61.98 4.01
CA ASP A 120 -28.34 -63.04 3.36
C ASP A 120 -26.90 -62.56 3.17
N THR A 121 -26.01 -63.06 4.02
CA THR A 121 -24.57 -62.91 3.89
C THR A 121 -24.02 -63.92 2.88
N THR A 122 -23.92 -63.53 1.60
CA THR A 122 -23.03 -64.20 0.63
C THR A 122 -22.38 -63.23 -0.36
N GLY A 123 -21.18 -62.80 0.01
CA GLY A 123 -20.00 -62.57 -0.83
C GLY A 123 -20.09 -61.90 -2.21
N ARG A 124 -19.47 -60.72 -2.34
CA ARG A 124 -18.28 -60.55 -3.20
C ARG A 124 -17.59 -59.20 -2.96
N GLY A 125 -16.34 -59.26 -2.52
CA GLY A 125 -15.41 -58.15 -2.62
C GLY A 125 -14.91 -57.99 -4.06
N ALA A 126 -14.93 -56.75 -4.56
CA ALA A 126 -14.18 -56.30 -5.71
C ALA A 126 -13.94 -54.77 -5.56
N PRO A 127 -12.86 -54.23 -6.14
CA PRO A 127 -12.06 -53.16 -5.54
C PRO A 127 -12.56 -51.75 -5.84
N VAL A 128 -12.16 -50.85 -4.96
CA VAL A 128 -12.27 -49.40 -5.10
C VAL A 128 -11.47 -48.90 -6.31
N SER A 129 -12.15 -48.23 -7.23
CA SER A 129 -11.55 -47.37 -8.26
C SER A 129 -12.01 -45.95 -8.02
N GLY A 130 -11.02 -45.04 -8.00
CA GLY A 130 -11.11 -43.69 -7.48
C GLY A 130 -11.92 -42.71 -8.32
N GLY A 131 -12.34 -41.64 -7.65
CA GLY A 131 -13.09 -40.53 -8.23
C GLY A 131 -14.00 -39.83 -7.22
N GLY A 132 -13.55 -39.66 -5.97
CA GLY A 132 -14.28 -38.90 -4.95
C GLY A 132 -13.49 -37.65 -4.56
N PRO A 133 -14.13 -36.48 -4.37
CA PRO A 133 -13.46 -35.24 -3.99
C PRO A 133 -12.68 -35.41 -2.67
N PRO A 134 -11.56 -34.68 -2.48
CA PRO A 134 -10.66 -34.89 -1.35
C PRO A 134 -11.39 -34.62 -0.03
N VAL A 135 -11.55 -35.69 0.76
CA VAL A 135 -12.12 -35.63 2.11
C VAL A 135 -11.01 -35.20 3.05
N GLY A 136 -11.20 -34.07 3.76
CA GLY A 136 -10.27 -33.65 4.81
C GLY A 136 -10.24 -34.64 5.99
N PRO A 137 -9.29 -34.53 6.93
CA PRO A 137 -9.03 -35.52 8.00
C PRO A 137 -10.15 -35.73 9.04
N ALA A 138 -11.38 -35.25 8.81
CA ALA A 138 -12.46 -35.28 9.79
C ALA A 138 -13.85 -35.62 9.23
N GLY A 139 -13.97 -36.14 7.99
CA GLY A 139 -15.22 -36.75 7.53
C GLY A 139 -16.47 -35.85 7.45
N ASN A 140 -16.33 -34.52 7.48
CA ASN A 140 -17.44 -33.58 7.26
C ASN A 140 -17.54 -33.18 5.77
N PRO A 141 -18.75 -32.84 5.28
CA PRO A 141 -18.94 -32.41 3.89
C PRO A 141 -18.04 -31.21 3.57
N ALA A 142 -17.34 -31.32 2.45
CA ALA A 142 -16.18 -30.52 2.08
C ALA A 142 -16.45 -29.01 2.18
N GLY A 143 -15.88 -28.38 3.20
CA GLY A 143 -15.51 -26.97 3.10
C GLY A 143 -14.53 -26.77 1.93
N PRO A 144 -14.32 -25.52 1.48
CA PRO A 144 -13.37 -25.25 0.40
C PRO A 144 -12.03 -25.92 0.70
N GLY A 145 -11.44 -26.56 -0.30
CA GLY A 145 -10.13 -27.21 -0.17
C GLY A 145 -9.05 -26.21 0.29
N PRO A 146 -7.89 -26.67 0.79
CA PRO A 146 -6.83 -25.80 1.29
C PRO A 146 -6.44 -24.72 0.28
N ASP A 147 -6.21 -25.10 -0.98
CA ASP A 147 -5.85 -24.17 -2.05
C ASP A 147 -6.96 -23.15 -2.33
N GLN A 148 -8.21 -23.62 -2.40
CA GLN A 148 -9.37 -22.75 -2.61
C GLN A 148 -9.54 -21.74 -1.47
N MET A 149 -9.32 -22.16 -0.22
CA MET A 149 -9.46 -21.31 0.96
C MET A 149 -8.34 -20.24 0.99
N TYR A 150 -7.13 -20.62 0.61
CA TYR A 150 -6.00 -19.70 0.44
C TYR A 150 -6.27 -18.70 -0.71
N ASP A 151 -6.72 -19.18 -1.87
CA ASP A 151 -7.00 -18.35 -3.04
C ASP A 151 -8.10 -17.33 -2.80
N LEU A 152 -9.20 -17.74 -2.14
CA LEU A 152 -10.27 -16.83 -1.75
C LEU A 152 -9.75 -15.73 -0.80
N SER A 153 -8.90 -16.09 0.16
CA SER A 153 -8.29 -15.14 1.09
C SER A 153 -7.36 -14.16 0.36
N LEU A 154 -6.59 -14.65 -0.62
CA LEU A 154 -5.72 -13.83 -1.45
C LEU A 154 -6.51 -12.89 -2.37
N GLN A 155 -7.65 -13.34 -2.92
CA GLN A 155 -8.56 -12.46 -3.67
C GLN A 155 -9.10 -11.33 -2.80
N GLN A 156 -9.51 -11.62 -1.56
CA GLN A 156 -9.95 -10.59 -0.62
C GLN A 156 -8.83 -9.61 -0.29
N PHE A 157 -7.60 -10.10 -0.10
CA PHE A 157 -6.43 -9.25 0.11
C PHE A 157 -6.18 -8.31 -1.07
N ARG A 158 -6.24 -8.83 -2.31
CA ARG A 158 -6.07 -8.04 -3.54
C ARG A 158 -7.17 -7.02 -3.75
N ARG A 159 -8.39 -7.27 -3.26
CA ARG A 159 -9.51 -6.31 -3.27
C ARG A 159 -9.39 -5.23 -2.20
N GLY A 160 -8.40 -5.30 -1.32
CA GLY A 160 -8.23 -4.35 -0.20
C GLY A 160 -9.09 -4.69 1.02
N SER A 161 -9.85 -5.78 1.00
CA SER A 161 -10.64 -6.27 2.13
C SER A 161 -9.75 -6.95 3.18
N LEU A 162 -8.87 -6.17 3.83
CA LEU A 162 -7.82 -6.68 4.72
C LEU A 162 -8.36 -7.48 5.90
N ALA A 163 -9.46 -7.04 6.53
CA ALA A 163 -10.09 -7.74 7.65
C ALA A 163 -10.64 -9.12 7.23
N THR A 164 -11.37 -9.18 6.11
CA THR A 164 -11.91 -10.44 5.57
C THR A 164 -10.80 -11.40 5.15
N ALA A 165 -9.77 -10.87 4.47
CA ALA A 165 -8.59 -11.65 4.09
C ALA A 165 -7.88 -12.24 5.31
N ARG A 166 -7.69 -11.42 6.36
CA ARG A 166 -7.08 -11.85 7.63
C ARG A 166 -7.85 -13.00 8.28
N LEU A 167 -9.19 -12.93 8.31
CA LEU A 167 -10.01 -14.01 8.84
C LEU A 167 -9.83 -15.29 8.02
N GLY A 168 -9.88 -15.19 6.69
CA GLY A 168 -9.68 -16.33 5.80
C GLY A 168 -8.31 -17.00 5.97
N PHE A 169 -7.22 -16.21 5.99
CA PHE A 169 -5.87 -16.75 6.22
C PHE A 169 -5.71 -17.37 7.62
N ARG A 170 -6.30 -16.77 8.67
CA ARG A 170 -6.25 -17.35 10.02
C ARG A 170 -6.99 -18.67 10.10
N GLU A 171 -8.13 -18.77 9.42
CA GLU A 171 -8.90 -20.02 9.37
C GLU A 171 -8.16 -21.10 8.58
N PHE A 172 -7.54 -20.73 7.45
CA PHE A 172 -6.64 -21.62 6.71
C PHE A 172 -5.51 -22.16 7.60
N LEU A 173 -4.85 -21.28 8.37
CA LEU A 173 -3.78 -21.68 9.29
C LEU A 173 -4.26 -22.57 10.43
N ARG A 174 -5.52 -22.39 10.88
CA ARG A 174 -6.14 -23.20 11.93
C ARG A 174 -6.43 -24.63 11.45
N ILE A 175 -6.94 -24.76 10.23
CA ILE A 175 -7.35 -26.05 9.64
C ILE A 175 -6.13 -26.77 9.04
N PHE A 176 -5.24 -26.05 8.37
CA PHE A 176 -4.11 -26.59 7.61
C PHE A 176 -2.75 -26.01 8.04
N PRO A 177 -2.34 -26.14 9.33
CA PRO A 177 -1.13 -25.52 9.86
C PRO A 177 0.20 -26.01 9.25
N LYS A 178 0.18 -27.18 8.59
CA LYS A 178 1.35 -27.80 7.96
C LYS A 178 1.34 -27.73 6.42
N HIS A 179 0.37 -27.03 5.82
CA HIS A 179 0.28 -26.88 4.37
C HIS A 179 1.47 -26.10 3.82
N GLU A 180 1.80 -26.29 2.55
CA GLU A 180 2.87 -25.53 1.87
C GLU A 180 2.61 -24.01 1.90
N HIS A 181 1.34 -23.62 1.81
CA HIS A 181 0.90 -22.22 1.90
C HIS A 181 0.81 -21.69 3.35
N ALA A 182 1.10 -22.48 4.39
CA ALA A 182 0.98 -22.00 5.78
C ALA A 182 1.92 -20.83 6.07
N ALA A 183 3.18 -20.92 5.66
CA ALA A 183 4.13 -19.82 5.85
C ALA A 183 3.70 -18.55 5.09
N ASP A 184 3.07 -18.75 3.93
CA ASP A 184 2.60 -17.67 3.08
C ASP A 184 1.33 -16.99 3.62
N ALA A 185 0.34 -17.78 4.03
CA ALA A 185 -0.85 -17.28 4.70
C ALA A 185 -0.50 -16.49 5.95
N LEU A 186 0.45 -16.96 6.77
CA LEU A 186 0.90 -16.24 7.96
C LEU A 186 1.60 -14.92 7.60
N PHE A 187 2.38 -14.90 6.52
CA PHE A 187 2.96 -13.66 6.00
C PHE A 187 1.88 -12.66 5.57
N TYR A 188 0.86 -13.11 4.83
CA TYR A 188 -0.25 -12.25 4.43
C TYR A 188 -1.11 -11.76 5.60
N VAL A 189 -1.24 -12.54 6.69
CA VAL A 189 -1.83 -12.02 7.94
C VAL A 189 -1.02 -10.82 8.44
N GLY A 190 0.32 -10.88 8.39
CA GLY A 190 1.17 -9.73 8.72
C GLY A 190 0.93 -8.54 7.79
N GLU A 191 0.86 -8.77 6.49
CA GLU A 191 0.61 -7.70 5.49
C GLU A 191 -0.76 -7.05 5.69
N THR A 192 -1.78 -7.81 6.10
CA THR A 192 -3.10 -7.23 6.42
C THR A 192 -3.04 -6.31 7.63
N TRP A 193 -2.16 -6.59 8.60
CA TRP A 193 -1.99 -5.74 9.78
C TRP A 193 -1.09 -4.55 9.52
N ALA A 194 -0.14 -4.62 8.59
CA ALA A 194 0.87 -3.58 8.39
C ALA A 194 0.27 -2.19 8.13
N SER A 195 -0.90 -2.13 7.48
CA SER A 195 -1.63 -0.88 7.21
C SER A 195 -2.50 -0.41 8.37
N GLU A 196 -2.91 -1.30 9.28
CA GLU A 196 -3.83 -1.00 10.39
C GLU A 196 -3.11 -0.81 11.73
N ASN A 197 -2.17 -1.69 12.04
CA ASN A 197 -1.45 -1.74 13.29
C ASN A 197 -0.07 -2.38 13.10
N ALA A 198 0.97 -1.54 13.17
CA ALA A 198 2.36 -1.96 13.00
C ALA A 198 2.84 -2.94 14.08
N ASP A 199 2.32 -2.87 15.32
CA ASP A 199 2.71 -3.77 16.42
C ASP A 199 2.18 -5.18 16.19
N SER A 200 0.90 -5.29 15.81
CA SER A 200 0.30 -6.56 15.40
C SER A 200 1.04 -7.16 14.20
N ALA A 201 1.38 -6.35 13.19
CA ALA A 201 2.14 -6.80 12.04
C ALA A 201 3.52 -7.34 12.44
N ALA A 202 4.23 -6.62 13.32
CA ALA A 202 5.54 -7.04 13.81
C ALA A 202 5.45 -8.38 14.56
N GLY A 203 4.45 -8.57 15.42
CA GLY A 203 4.24 -9.85 16.12
C GLY A 203 4.05 -11.02 15.15
N VAL A 204 3.26 -10.81 14.08
CA VAL A 204 3.02 -11.84 13.07
C VAL A 204 4.26 -12.13 12.23
N TYR A 205 5.01 -11.11 11.79
CA TYR A 205 6.26 -11.34 11.05
C TYR A 205 7.32 -12.05 11.88
N GLN A 206 7.43 -11.73 13.18
CA GLN A 206 8.29 -12.48 14.09
C GLN A 206 7.88 -13.95 14.16
N GLN A 207 6.57 -14.22 14.16
CA GLN A 207 6.06 -15.58 14.12
C GLN A 207 6.48 -16.30 12.83
N VAL A 208 6.36 -15.68 11.65
CA VAL A 208 6.82 -16.27 10.37
C VAL A 208 8.29 -16.69 10.46
N VAL A 209 9.17 -15.80 10.92
CA VAL A 209 10.60 -16.09 11.04
C VAL A 209 10.88 -17.20 12.05
N LYS A 210 10.10 -17.27 13.13
CA LYS A 210 10.27 -18.27 14.19
C LYS A 210 9.74 -19.65 13.80
N THR A 211 8.57 -19.73 13.18
CA THR A 211 7.89 -21.01 12.87
C THR A 211 8.25 -21.55 11.49
N HIS A 212 8.61 -20.69 10.54
CA HIS A 212 8.95 -21.07 9.17
C HIS A 212 10.28 -20.48 8.69
N PRO A 213 11.41 -20.68 9.41
CA PRO A 213 12.70 -20.07 9.06
C PRO A 213 13.21 -20.46 7.66
N ASN A 214 12.86 -21.64 7.16
CA ASN A 214 13.30 -22.10 5.83
C ASN A 214 12.35 -21.69 4.69
N SER A 215 11.25 -21.00 5.00
CA SER A 215 10.30 -20.56 3.98
C SER A 215 10.86 -19.39 3.16
N PRO A 216 10.53 -19.31 1.86
CA PRO A 216 10.79 -18.11 1.06
C PRO A 216 10.22 -16.81 1.67
N ARG A 217 9.24 -16.91 2.58
CA ARG A 217 8.65 -15.75 3.29
C ARG A 217 9.42 -15.31 4.52
N ALA A 218 10.33 -16.12 5.06
CA ALA A 218 11.13 -15.75 6.22
C ALA A 218 12.03 -14.52 5.97
N PRO A 219 12.80 -14.42 4.87
CA PRO A 219 13.55 -13.20 4.57
C PRO A 219 12.64 -11.99 4.35
N ALA A 220 11.50 -12.16 3.65
CA ALA A 220 10.49 -11.11 3.47
C ALA A 220 9.94 -10.59 4.79
N ALA A 221 9.53 -11.46 5.71
CA ALA A 221 9.02 -11.09 7.02
C ALA A 221 10.09 -10.35 7.85
N LEU A 222 11.33 -10.83 7.83
CA LEU A 222 12.43 -10.22 8.57
C LEU A 222 12.81 -8.84 8.01
N TYR A 223 12.75 -8.66 6.69
CA TYR A 223 12.93 -7.37 6.05
C TYR A 223 11.78 -6.40 6.39
N LYS A 224 10.53 -6.88 6.40
CA LYS A 224 9.35 -6.09 6.82
C LYS A 224 9.45 -5.62 8.27
N LEU A 225 10.01 -6.43 9.18
CA LEU A 225 10.31 -6.00 10.55
C LEU A 225 11.30 -4.82 10.59
N GLY A 226 12.32 -4.84 9.72
CA GLY A 226 13.23 -3.71 9.55
C GLY A 226 12.52 -2.45 9.06
N LEU A 227 11.63 -2.58 8.08
CA LEU A 227 10.84 -1.46 7.57
C LEU A 227 9.91 -0.86 8.64
N LEU A 228 9.23 -1.71 9.41
CA LEU A 228 8.37 -1.25 10.52
C LEU A 228 9.20 -0.52 11.60
N ALA A 229 10.42 -0.99 11.89
CA ALA A 229 11.32 -0.31 12.82
C ALA A 229 11.77 1.06 12.28
N GLU A 230 12.09 1.17 10.98
CA GLU A 230 12.38 2.47 10.35
C GLU A 230 11.19 3.43 10.44
N GLN A 231 9.97 2.95 10.19
CA GLN A 231 8.75 3.76 10.29
C GLN A 231 8.53 4.31 11.70
N ARG A 232 8.96 3.58 12.73
CA ARG A 232 8.91 4.04 14.13
C ARG A 232 10.06 4.97 14.52
N GLY A 233 11.02 5.21 13.63
CA GLY A 233 12.24 5.96 13.90
C GLY A 233 13.32 5.17 14.65
N ASP A 234 13.10 3.89 14.94
CA ASP A 234 14.08 3.04 15.60
C ASP A 234 15.10 2.49 14.59
N LYS A 235 16.06 3.35 14.23
CA LYS A 235 17.14 3.00 13.31
C LYS A 235 18.03 1.87 13.84
N ALA A 236 18.16 1.71 15.16
CA ALA A 236 19.00 0.67 15.75
C ALA A 236 18.37 -0.71 15.57
N ALA A 237 17.07 -0.84 15.86
CA ALA A 237 16.32 -2.06 15.58
C ALA A 237 16.26 -2.35 14.08
N ALA A 238 16.03 -1.34 13.23
CA ALA A 238 16.02 -1.52 11.78
C ALA A 238 17.34 -2.11 11.26
N ARG A 239 18.49 -1.55 11.69
CA ARG A 239 19.82 -2.07 11.34
C ARG A 239 19.99 -3.52 11.78
N THR A 240 19.52 -3.86 12.98
CA THR A 240 19.59 -5.23 13.51
C THR A 240 18.80 -6.20 12.65
N TYR A 241 17.57 -5.86 12.26
CA TYR A 241 16.75 -6.72 11.41
C TYR A 241 17.38 -6.90 10.02
N TYR A 242 17.84 -5.82 9.38
CA TYR A 242 18.50 -5.91 8.07
C TYR A 242 19.79 -6.73 8.11
N ALA A 243 20.62 -6.57 9.14
CA ALA A 243 21.81 -7.40 9.32
C ALA A 243 21.45 -8.89 9.45
N ARG A 244 20.36 -9.21 10.16
CA ARG A 244 19.86 -10.59 10.27
C ARG A 244 19.35 -11.15 8.94
N VAL A 245 18.72 -10.32 8.08
CA VAL A 245 18.34 -10.76 6.72
C VAL A 245 19.58 -11.17 5.93
N ILE A 246 20.61 -10.34 5.94
CA ILE A 246 21.85 -10.58 5.18
C ILE A 246 22.59 -11.81 5.71
N ALA A 247 22.65 -11.98 7.02
CA ALA A 247 23.35 -13.10 7.65
C ALA A 247 22.59 -14.43 7.49
N GLY A 248 21.26 -14.41 7.65
CA GLY A 248 20.43 -15.61 7.59
C GLY A 248 20.04 -16.04 6.18
N TYR A 249 19.87 -15.08 5.26
CA TYR A 249 19.33 -15.31 3.93
C TYR A 249 20.17 -14.62 2.83
N PRO A 250 21.49 -14.84 2.75
CA PRO A 250 22.41 -14.04 1.94
C PRO A 250 22.11 -14.04 0.43
N ARG A 251 21.38 -15.06 -0.06
CA ARG A 251 21.01 -15.26 -1.47
C ARG A 251 19.59 -14.76 -1.81
N SER A 252 18.82 -14.25 -0.85
CA SER A 252 17.47 -13.75 -1.13
C SER A 252 17.49 -12.33 -1.68
N ASP A 253 16.45 -11.94 -2.42
CA ASP A 253 16.30 -10.57 -2.92
C ASP A 253 16.23 -9.56 -1.78
N GLU A 254 15.62 -9.93 -0.66
CA GLU A 254 15.56 -9.09 0.54
C GLU A 254 16.92 -8.83 1.17
N ALA A 255 17.89 -9.73 1.02
CA ALA A 255 19.25 -9.47 1.48
C ALA A 255 19.91 -8.36 0.64
N ASN A 256 19.62 -8.28 -0.65
CA ASN A 256 20.09 -7.18 -1.49
C ASN A 256 19.42 -5.85 -1.09
N LEU A 257 18.10 -5.86 -0.87
CA LEU A 257 17.36 -4.69 -0.39
C LEU A 257 17.84 -4.24 1.01
N ALA A 258 18.09 -5.19 1.91
CA ALA A 258 18.60 -4.93 3.26
C ALA A 258 20.00 -4.28 3.23
N ARG A 259 20.88 -4.66 2.30
CA ARG A 259 22.20 -4.05 2.12
C ARG A 259 22.07 -2.57 1.74
N ASP A 260 21.22 -2.25 0.76
CA ASP A 260 20.95 -0.86 0.35
C ASP A 260 20.36 -0.04 1.51
N LYS A 261 19.40 -0.61 2.25
CA LYS A 261 18.84 0.04 3.45
C LYS A 261 19.88 0.33 4.52
N LEU A 262 20.77 -0.60 4.83
CA LEU A 262 21.84 -0.39 5.81
C LEU A 262 22.81 0.71 5.38
N GLN A 263 23.16 0.80 4.11
CA GLN A 263 24.03 1.86 3.59
C GLN A 263 23.40 3.24 3.78
N ARG A 264 22.09 3.36 3.52
CA ARG A 264 21.34 4.62 3.72
C ARG A 264 21.20 4.99 5.18
N LEU A 265 20.98 4.02 6.06
CA LEU A 265 20.85 4.26 7.50
C LEU A 265 22.18 4.62 8.17
N GLY A 266 23.32 4.25 7.57
CA GLY A 266 24.67 4.56 8.05
C GLY A 266 25.21 5.94 7.65
N ARG A 267 24.55 6.61 6.70
CA ARG A 267 24.81 8.01 6.34
C ARG A 267 23.98 8.95 7.22
#